data_AF-A0A534K9Q1-F1
#
_entry.id   AF-A0A534K9Q1-F1
#
_cell.length_a   1.000
_cell.length_b   1.000
_cell.length_c   1.000
_cell.angle_alpha   90.00
_cell.angle_beta   90.00
_cell.angle_gamma   90.00
#
_symmetry.space_group_name_H-M   'P 1'
#
loop_
_entity.id
_entity.type
_entity.pdbx_description
1 polymer ?
#
loop_
_entity_poly.entity_id
_entity_poly.type
_entity_poly.pdbx_seq_one_letter_code
_entity_poly.pdbx_strand_id
1 'polypeptide(L)' 'MPDEKDQQFTRMWNEEKTAKRQKFRNLMKSKLDLLHVEVTEENARAFYNGRLQVRQPERVYQVPERNEGRRPPPRRR' A
#
# COMPACT_ATOMS: atom_id res chain seq x y z
N MET A 1 -16.34 14.09 -4.44
CA MET A 1 -15.69 14.86 -5.51
C MET A 1 -14.31 14.23 -5.80
N PRO A 2 -14.00 13.81 -7.04
CA PRO A 2 -12.68 13.27 -7.38
C PRO A 2 -11.52 14.26 -7.17
N ASP A 3 -11.84 15.55 -7.03
CA ASP A 3 -10.90 16.65 -6.85
C ASP A 3 -10.23 16.68 -5.47
N GLU A 4 -10.93 16.27 -4.40
CA GLU A 4 -10.41 16.42 -3.03
C GLU A 4 -9.20 15.51 -2.75
N LYS A 5 -9.24 14.27 -3.25
CA LYS A 5 -8.10 13.34 -3.13
C LYS A 5 -6.91 13.80 -3.95
N ASP A 6 -7.17 14.39 -5.10
CA ASP A 6 -6.12 14.85 -6.00
C ASP A 6 -5.41 16.10 -5.45
N GLN A 7 -6.18 17.02 -4.87
CA GLN A 7 -5.64 18.15 -4.10
C GLN A 7 -4.87 17.67 -2.85
N GLN A 8 -5.38 16.67 -2.14
CA GLN A 8 -4.68 16.09 -0.99
C GLN A 8 -3.36 15.42 -1.40
N PHE A 9 -3.32 14.71 -2.53
CA PHE A 9 -2.10 14.14 -3.09
C PHE A 9 -1.08 15.25 -3.36
N THR A 10 -1.50 16.30 -4.07
CA THR A 10 -0.63 17.41 -4.44
C THR A 10 -0.03 18.09 -3.21
N ARG A 11 -0.82 18.28 -2.14
CA ARG A 11 -0.36 18.81 -0.85
C ARG A 11 0.68 17.91 -0.19
N MET A 12 0.43 16.60 -0.12
CA MET A 12 1.34 15.63 0.51
C MET A 12 2.63 15.44 -0.29
N TRP A 13 2.54 15.50 -1.62
CA TRP A 13 3.67 15.32 -2.53
C TRP A 13 4.61 16.54 -2.54
N ASN A 14 4.05 17.74 -2.37
CA ASN A 14 4.77 19.01 -2.29
C ASN A 14 4.94 19.54 -0.86
N GLU A 15 4.70 18.71 0.15
CA GLU A 15 4.79 19.09 1.56
C GLU A 15 6.16 19.70 1.89
N GLU A 16 6.17 20.89 2.51
CA GLU A 16 7.39 21.65 2.79
C GLU A 16 8.28 20.93 3.82
N LYS A 17 7.65 20.23 4.76
CA LYS A 17 8.33 19.38 5.74
C LYS A 17 8.93 18.17 5.04
N THR A 18 10.22 18.26 4.72
CA THR A 18 11.01 17.20 4.07
C THR A 18 10.74 15.79 4.62
N ALA A 19 10.68 15.63 5.94
CA ALA A 19 10.42 14.32 6.57
C ALA A 19 9.06 13.72 6.18
N LYS A 20 8.00 14.54 6.14
CA LYS A 20 6.67 14.09 5.73
C LYS A 20 6.60 13.80 4.24
N ARG A 21 7.21 14.68 3.43
CA ARG A 21 7.31 14.49 1.97
C ARG A 21 8.03 13.18 1.63
N GLN A 22 9.17 12.91 2.28
CA GLN A 22 9.90 11.65 2.10
C GLN A 22 9.08 10.45 2.55
N LYS A 23 8.40 10.54 3.71
CA LYS A 23 7.52 9.45 4.18
C LYS A 23 6.42 9.13 3.18
N PHE A 24 5.80 10.15 2.60
CA PHE A 24 4.78 9.96 1.57
C PHE A 24 5.34 9.40 0.26
N ARG A 25 6.48 9.91 -0.22
CA ARG A 25 7.16 9.37 -1.41
C ARG A 25 7.61 7.92 -1.20
N ASN A 26 8.12 7.58 -0.03
CA ASN A 26 8.51 6.20 0.32
C ASN A 26 7.30 5.26 0.40
N LEU A 27 6.16 5.75 0.90
CA LEU A 27 4.90 5.01 0.87
C LEU A 27 4.48 4.72 -0.58
N MET A 28 4.47 5.73 -1.45
CA MET A 28 4.11 5.55 -2.87
C MET A 28 5.09 4.63 -3.58
N LYS A 29 6.40 4.79 -3.34
CA LYS A 29 7.45 3.91 -3.83
C LYS A 29 7.16 2.46 -3.45
N SER A 30 6.92 2.18 -2.18
CA SER A 30 6.62 0.82 -1.70
C SER A 30 5.35 0.25 -2.32
N LYS A 31 4.30 1.06 -2.51
CA LYS A 31 3.04 0.60 -3.13
C LYS A 31 3.17 0.32 -4.62
N LEU A 32 3.92 1.15 -5.35
CA LEU A 32 4.15 0.97 -6.78
C LEU A 32 5.14 -0.16 -7.08
N ASP A 33 6.18 -0.31 -6.26
CA ASP A 33 7.15 -1.41 -6.33
C ASP A 33 6.46 -2.78 -6.19
N LEU A 34 5.53 -2.87 -5.23
CA LEU A 34 4.61 -3.98 -5.01
C LEU A 34 3.74 -4.33 -6.23
N LEU A 35 3.50 -3.37 -7.11
CA LEU A 35 2.72 -3.52 -8.34
C LEU A 35 3.62 -3.66 -9.57
N HIS A 36 4.95 -3.66 -9.39
CA HIS A 36 5.97 -3.58 -10.45
C HIS A 36 5.74 -2.41 -11.41
N VAL A 37 5.25 -1.29 -10.90
CA VAL A 37 5.01 -0.06 -11.65
C VAL A 37 6.12 0.94 -11.35
N GLU A 38 6.57 1.66 -12.38
CA GLU A 38 7.60 2.69 -12.21
C GLU A 38 7.13 3.80 -11.26
N VAL A 39 8.04 4.27 -10.42
CA VAL A 39 7.76 5.23 -9.34
C VAL A 39 7.82 6.66 -9.89
N THR A 40 6.82 7.00 -10.69
CA THR A 40 6.61 8.35 -11.22
C THR A 40 5.51 9.08 -10.44
N GLU A 41 5.50 10.41 -10.51
CA GLU A 41 4.43 11.22 -9.91
C GLU A 41 3.06 10.85 -10.49
N GLU A 42 2.99 10.64 -11.80
CA GLU A 42 1.75 10.28 -12.50
C GLU A 42 1.19 8.94 -12.02
N ASN A 43 2.04 7.91 -11.90
CA ASN A 43 1.64 6.60 -11.40
C ASN A 43 1.26 6.65 -9.92
N ALA A 44 1.99 7.40 -9.10
CA ALA A 44 1.68 7.59 -7.69
C ALA A 44 0.33 8.31 -7.50
N ARG A 45 0.07 9.34 -8.31
CA ARG A 45 -1.19 10.08 -8.34
C ARG A 45 -2.34 9.21 -8.79
N ALA A 46 -2.15 8.43 -9.86
CA ALA A 46 -3.12 7.46 -10.34
C ALA A 46 -3.42 6.39 -9.27
N PHE A 47 -2.40 5.89 -8.56
CA PHE A 47 -2.57 4.92 -7.48
C PHE A 47 -3.38 5.50 -6.33
N TYR A 48 -2.99 6.69 -5.86
CA TYR A 48 -3.64 7.37 -4.73
C TYR A 48 -5.11 7.71 -5.01
N ASN A 49 -5.40 8.12 -6.25
CA ASN A 49 -6.74 8.41 -6.71
C ASN A 49 -7.56 7.17 -7.09
N GLY A 50 -6.98 5.96 -7.02
CA GLY A 50 -7.66 4.71 -7.39
C GLY A 50 -7.91 4.55 -8.89
N ARG A 51 -7.15 5.27 -9.73
CA ARG A 51 -7.24 5.26 -11.20
C ARG A 51 -6.15 4.41 -11.86
N LEU A 52 -5.16 3.95 -11.10
CA LEU A 52 -4.07 3.14 -11.64
C LEU A 52 -4.63 1.78 -12.09
N GLN A 53 -4.72 1.60 -13.41
CA GLN A 53 -5.08 0.32 -14.01
C GLN A 53 -3.84 -0.57 -14.06
N VAL A 54 -3.50 -1.18 -12.93
CA VAL A 54 -2.48 -2.23 -12.92
C VAL A 54 -3.10 -3.51 -13.44
N ARG A 55 -2.48 -4.11 -14.44
CA ARG A 55 -2.72 -5.49 -14.83
C ARG A 55 -2.25 -6.36 -13.67
N GLN A 56 -3.14 -6.58 -12.70
CA GLN A 56 -2.80 -7.20 -11.42
C GLN A 56 -2.07 -8.53 -11.68
N PRO A 57 -0.83 -8.74 -11.20
CA PRO A 57 -0.45 -10.10 -10.86
C PRO A 57 -1.36 -10.50 -9.71
N GLU A 58 -2.10 -11.61 -9.86
CA GLU A 58 -2.98 -12.15 -8.83
C GLU A 58 -2.27 -12.15 -7.47
N ARG A 59 -2.64 -11.19 -6.61
CA ARG A 59 -2.17 -11.17 -5.24
C ARG A 59 -3.01 -12.18 -4.49
N VAL A 60 -2.56 -13.42 -4.50
CA VAL A 60 -2.92 -14.40 -3.48
C VAL A 60 -2.54 -13.73 -2.15
N TYR A 61 -3.53 -13.20 -1.44
CA TYR A 61 -3.39 -12.88 -0.03
C TYR A 61 -3.04 -14.21 0.64
N GLN A 62 -1.76 -14.48 0.84
CA GLN A 62 -1.33 -15.54 1.73
C GLN A 62 -1.67 -15.04 3.13
N VAL A 63 -2.90 -15.33 3.56
CA VAL A 63 -3.30 -15.22 4.96
C VAL A 63 -2.24 -16.02 5.71
N PRO A 64 -1.44 -15.44 6.62
CA PRO A 64 -0.51 -16.22 7.39
C PRO A 64 -1.35 -17.28 8.12
N GLU A 65 -1.13 -18.54 7.76
CA GLU A 65 -1.82 -19.68 8.33
C GLU A 65 -1.68 -19.56 9.85
N ARG A 66 -2.78 -19.16 10.49
CA ARG A 66 -2.83 -18.98 11.94
C ARG A 66 -2.73 -20.38 12.51
N ASN A 67 -1.50 -20.81 12.74
CA ASN A 67 -1.08 -22.08 13.30
C ASN A 67 -2.08 -22.52 14.40
N GLU A 68 -3.00 -23.43 14.05
CA GLU A 68 -3.95 -24.11 14.93
C GLU A 68 -3.22 -25.11 15.85
N GLY A 69 -2.14 -24.67 16.48
CA GLY A 69 -1.19 -25.48 17.25
C GLY A 69 -1.39 -25.41 18.76
N ARG A 70 -2.63 -25.32 19.27
CA ARG A 70 -2.90 -25.49 20.71
C ARG A 70 -4.04 -26.46 20.98
N ARG A 71 -3.81 -27.74 20.68
CA ARG A 71 -4.47 -28.81 21.43
C ARG A 71 -3.74 -28.95 22.78
N PRO A 72 -4.38 -28.68 23.94
CA PRO A 72 -3.78 -29.06 25.21
C PRO A 72 -3.69 -30.59 25.28
N PRO A 73 -2.65 -31.17 25.93
CA PRO A 73 -2.50 -32.61 26.02
C PRO A 73 -3.66 -33.23 26.81
N PRO A 74 -4.13 -34.44 26.42
CA PRO A 74 -5.19 -35.12 27.16
C PRO A 74 -4.65 -35.51 28.55
N ARG A 75 -5.29 -34.96 29.60
CA ARG A 75 -5.04 -35.37 30.98
C ARG A 75 -5.63 -36.76 31.16
N ARG A 76 -4.78 -37.79 31.11
CA ARG A 76 -5.12 -39.16 31.53
C ARG A 76 -5.59 -39.13 32.99
N ARG A 77 -6.81 -39.59 33.23
CA ARG A 77 -7.23 -40.18 34.50
C ARG A 77 -7.83 -41.53 34.18
#